data_AF-A0A7S2NVY2-F1
#
_entry.id   AF-A0A7S2NVY2-F1
#
_cell.length_a   1.000
_cell.length_b   1.000
_cell.length_c   1.000
_cell.angle_alpha   90.00
_cell.angle_beta   90.00
_cell.angle_gamma   90.00
#
_symmetry.space_group_name_H-M   'P 1'
#
loop_
_entity.id
_entity.type
_entity.pdbx_description
1 polymer ?
#
loop_
_entity_poly.entity_id
_entity_poly.type
_entity_poly.pdbx_seq_one_letter_code
_entity_poly.pdbx_strand_id
1 'polypeptide(L)'
;VCIYAGGHISGAHYNPAVTLAVLVRGGNFNLGDGALYVASQVAAAFLAALCGWIMIGKEAAGYAMAHPDTHDASLCLCEFVIAFALCSVVLHTATTEGQAGNSFFGLAIGFTVLSGAVSVGAISGGAF
;
A
#
# COMPACT_ATOMS: atom_id res chain seq x y z
N VAL A 1 -3.93 -6.66 9.56
CA VAL A 1 -3.21 -7.70 10.33
C VAL A 1 -1.74 -7.79 9.95
N CYS A 2 -1.38 -7.87 8.65
CA CYS A 2 0.02 -7.94 8.21
C CYS A 2 0.90 -6.80 8.74
N ILE A 3 0.37 -5.58 8.84
CA ILE A 3 1.09 -4.43 9.42
C ILE A 3 1.50 -4.68 10.88
N TYR A 4 0.62 -5.26 11.69
CA TYR A 4 0.97 -5.64 13.07
C TYR A 4 1.99 -6.78 13.10
N ALA A 5 1.83 -7.76 12.20
CA ALA A 5 2.69 -8.94 12.16
C ALA A 5 4.13 -8.60 11.75
N GLY A 6 4.34 -7.77 10.73
CA GLY A 6 5.68 -7.45 10.21
C GLY A 6 6.23 -6.10 10.63
N GLY A 7 5.44 -5.23 11.26
CA GLY A 7 5.84 -3.85 11.56
C GLY A 7 7.09 -3.74 12.41
N HIS A 8 7.27 -4.64 13.38
CA HIS A 8 8.45 -4.68 14.24
C HIS A 8 9.69 -5.27 13.55
N ILE A 9 9.54 -5.92 12.39
CA ILE A 9 10.63 -6.55 11.63
C ILE A 9 11.12 -5.60 10.54
N SER A 10 10.21 -5.01 9.76
CA SER A 10 10.52 -4.23 8.55
C SER A 10 9.76 -2.92 8.45
N GLY A 11 9.07 -2.46 9.49
CA GLY A 11 8.16 -1.31 9.37
C GLY A 11 6.94 -1.57 8.47
N ALA A 12 6.82 -2.78 7.88
CA ALA A 12 5.66 -3.25 7.13
C ALA A 12 5.18 -2.30 6.02
N HIS A 13 6.10 -1.74 5.22
CA HIS A 13 5.70 -0.83 4.12
C HIS A 13 4.77 -1.52 3.12
N TYR A 14 5.14 -2.73 2.67
CA TYR A 14 4.42 -3.58 1.70
C TYR A 14 3.93 -2.91 0.41
N ASN A 15 4.37 -1.68 0.14
CA ASN A 15 3.87 -0.83 -0.92
C ASN A 15 5.00 0.15 -1.34
N PRO A 16 5.34 0.24 -2.65
CA PRO A 16 6.36 1.17 -3.14
C PRO A 16 6.07 2.65 -2.85
N ALA A 17 4.82 3.10 -2.91
CA ALA A 17 4.44 4.48 -2.58
C ALA A 17 4.70 4.79 -1.10
N VAL A 18 4.39 3.85 -0.20
CA VAL A 18 4.71 3.98 1.23
C VAL A 18 6.22 4.00 1.46
N THR A 19 6.98 3.12 0.78
CA THR A 19 8.44 3.13 0.83
C THR A 19 9.02 4.47 0.39
N LEU A 20 8.49 5.03 -0.70
CA LEU A 20 8.90 6.34 -1.20
C LEU A 20 8.56 7.45 -0.20
N ALA A 21 7.37 7.42 0.40
CA ALA A 21 6.98 8.41 1.42
C ALA A 21 7.92 8.40 2.64
N VAL A 22 8.29 7.21 3.12
CA VAL A 22 9.26 7.06 4.22
C VAL A 22 10.66 7.51 3.81
N LEU A 23 11.08 7.24 2.57
CA LEU A 23 12.34 7.73 2.02
C LEU A 23 12.39 9.26 1.94
N VAL A 24 11.31 9.89 1.45
CA VAL A 24 11.19 11.35 1.35
C VAL A 24 11.14 12.01 2.72
N ARG A 25 10.48 11.38 3.71
CA ARG A 25 10.52 11.83 5.11
C ARG A 25 11.94 11.90 5.65
N GLY A 26 12.80 10.97 5.23
CA GLY A 26 14.18 10.87 5.69
C GLY A 26 14.32 10.31 7.11
N GLY A 27 15.49 10.54 7.70
CA GLY A 27 15.93 9.88 8.94
C GLY A 27 16.96 8.80 8.63
N ASN A 28 16.85 7.64 9.28
CA ASN A 28 17.80 6.53 9.13
C ASN A 28 17.48 5.59 7.96
N PHE A 29 16.51 5.92 7.11
CA PHE A 29 16.11 5.12 5.96
C PHE A 29 16.73 5.69 4.69
N ASN A 30 17.61 4.92 4.02
CA ASN A 30 18.36 5.40 2.86
C ASN A 30 17.81 4.84 1.53
N LEU A 31 18.33 5.35 0.41
CA LEU A 31 17.90 4.95 -0.92
C LEU A 31 18.17 3.46 -1.22
N GLY A 32 19.24 2.88 -0.67
CA GLY A 32 19.56 1.46 -0.80
C GLY A 32 18.52 0.59 -0.10
N ASP A 33 18.13 0.95 1.12
CA ASP A 33 17.02 0.28 1.82
C ASP A 33 15.73 0.41 1.01
N GLY A 34 15.41 1.62 0.53
CA GLY A 34 14.26 1.88 -0.33
C GLY A 34 14.23 0.98 -1.57
N ALA A 35 15.36 0.83 -2.26
CA ALA A 35 15.47 -0.02 -3.44
C ALA A 35 15.23 -1.50 -3.13
N LEU A 36 15.80 -2.01 -2.03
CA LEU A 36 15.57 -3.39 -1.58
C LEU A 36 14.11 -3.63 -1.18
N TYR A 37 13.47 -2.65 -0.54
CA TYR A 37 12.04 -2.70 -0.23
C TYR A 37 11.21 -2.82 -1.50
N VAL A 38 11.39 -1.91 -2.46
CA VAL A 38 10.64 -1.93 -3.73
C VAL A 38 10.88 -3.23 -4.50
N ALA A 39 12.13 -3.70 -4.57
CA ALA A 39 12.45 -4.96 -5.24
C ALA A 39 11.73 -6.15 -4.59
N SER A 40 11.73 -6.23 -3.25
CA SER A 40 11.03 -7.29 -2.52
C SER A 40 9.51 -7.21 -2.68
N GLN A 41 8.95 -6.00 -2.71
CA GLN A 41 7.52 -5.75 -2.88
C GLN A 41 7.04 -6.18 -4.27
N VAL A 42 7.79 -5.83 -5.31
CA VAL A 42 7.49 -6.25 -6.69
C VAL A 42 7.59 -7.76 -6.84
N ALA A 43 8.65 -8.39 -6.31
CA ALA A 43 8.80 -9.84 -6.33
C ALA A 43 7.64 -10.55 -5.59
N ALA A 44 7.27 -10.05 -4.40
CA ALA A 44 6.16 -10.58 -3.63
C ALA A 44 4.81 -10.40 -4.35
N ALA A 45 4.60 -9.30 -5.08
CA ALA A 45 3.39 -9.06 -5.86
C ALA A 45 3.22 -10.11 -6.99
N PHE A 46 4.31 -10.44 -7.71
CA PHE A 46 4.28 -11.51 -8.71
C PHE A 46 3.99 -12.88 -8.08
N LEU A 47 4.59 -13.20 -6.94
CA LEU A 47 4.32 -14.44 -6.22
C LEU A 47 2.87 -14.50 -5.73
N ALA A 48 2.33 -13.40 -5.20
CA ALA A 48 0.94 -13.31 -4.77
C ALA A 48 -0.04 -13.51 -5.94
N ALA A 49 0.23 -12.91 -7.10
CA ALA A 49 -0.56 -13.11 -8.32
C ALA A 49 -0.50 -14.57 -8.79
N LEU A 50 0.67 -15.22 -8.75
CA LEU A 50 0.82 -16.64 -9.08
C LEU A 50 0.03 -17.54 -8.11
N CYS A 51 0.09 -17.25 -6.81
CA CYS A 51 -0.73 -17.97 -5.82
C CYS A 51 -2.22 -17.82 -6.12
N GLY A 52 -2.69 -16.60 -6.41
CA GLY A 52 -4.08 -16.34 -6.81
C GLY A 52 -4.48 -17.14 -8.05
N TRP A 53 -3.65 -17.13 -9.09
CA TRP A 53 -3.88 -17.94 -10.29
C TRP A 53 -4.01 -19.44 -9.96
N ILE A 54 -3.09 -20.00 -9.17
CA ILE A 54 -3.15 -21.43 -8.81
C ILE A 54 -4.41 -21.75 -7.99
N MET A 55 -4.81 -20.87 -7.08
CA MET A 55 -5.91 -21.13 -6.14
C MET A 55 -7.29 -21.00 -6.78
N ILE A 56 -7.52 -19.97 -7.60
CA ILE A 56 -8.86 -19.64 -8.11
C ILE A 56 -8.93 -19.59 -9.65
N GLY A 57 -7.83 -19.88 -10.34
CA GLY A 57 -7.76 -19.87 -11.79
C GLY A 57 -7.53 -18.47 -12.38
N LYS A 58 -7.04 -18.42 -13.62
CA LYS A 58 -6.59 -17.17 -14.27
C LYS A 58 -7.70 -16.12 -14.37
N GLU A 59 -8.94 -16.55 -14.59
CA GLU A 59 -10.05 -15.64 -14.90
C GLU A 59 -10.65 -15.03 -13.64
N ALA A 60 -10.54 -15.71 -12.50
CA ALA A 60 -10.98 -15.18 -11.21
C ALA A 60 -9.87 -14.41 -10.47
N ALA A 61 -8.59 -14.67 -10.76
CA ALA A 61 -7.46 -14.02 -10.09
C ALA A 61 -7.42 -12.49 -10.29
N GLY A 62 -8.01 -11.98 -11.39
CA GLY A 62 -8.21 -10.56 -11.64
C GLY A 62 -6.93 -9.71 -11.63
N TYR A 63 -7.07 -8.44 -11.96
CA TYR A 63 -6.07 -7.40 -11.76
C TYR A 63 -6.81 -6.08 -11.52
N ALA A 64 -6.12 -5.06 -11.02
CA ALA A 64 -6.72 -3.73 -10.89
C ALA A 64 -7.18 -3.26 -12.28
N MET A 65 -8.49 -3.17 -12.47
CA MET A 65 -9.09 -2.73 -13.73
C MET A 65 -9.89 -1.45 -13.49
N ALA A 66 -9.57 -0.43 -14.27
CA ALA A 66 -10.37 0.77 -14.36
C ALA A 66 -11.77 0.45 -14.91
N HIS A 67 -12.77 1.17 -14.44
CA HIS A 67 -14.11 1.09 -14.99
C HIS A 67 -14.09 1.59 -16.47
N PRO A 68 -14.72 0.86 -17.42
CA PRO A 68 -14.56 1.10 -18.87
C PRO A 68 -14.87 2.51 -19.37
N ASP A 69 -15.69 3.27 -18.64
CA ASP A 69 -16.17 4.60 -19.02
C ASP A 69 -15.63 5.75 -18.14
N THR A 70 -14.60 5.49 -17.33
CA THR A 70 -14.03 6.51 -16.44
C THR A 70 -12.86 7.23 -17.10
N HIS A 71 -12.88 8.57 -17.04
CA HIS A 71 -11.77 9.38 -17.54
C HIS A 71 -10.48 9.18 -16.74
N ASP A 72 -9.33 9.16 -17.44
CA ASP A 72 -7.99 9.03 -16.86
C ASP A 72 -7.75 9.98 -15.68
N ALA A 73 -8.18 11.24 -15.80
CA ALA A 73 -8.03 12.23 -14.73
C ALA A 73 -8.77 11.83 -13.44
N SER A 74 -9.95 11.19 -13.56
CA SER A 74 -10.69 10.69 -12.40
C SER A 74 -9.99 9.46 -11.80
N LEU A 75 -9.46 8.57 -12.64
CA LEU A 75 -8.69 7.41 -12.18
C LEU A 75 -7.44 7.87 -11.41
N CYS A 76 -6.66 8.78 -11.97
CA CYS A 76 -5.50 9.36 -11.32
C CYS A 76 -5.85 10.07 -10.02
N LEU A 77 -6.98 10.78 -9.96
CA LEU A 77 -7.42 11.45 -8.74
C LEU A 77 -7.81 10.45 -7.65
N CYS A 78 -8.56 9.41 -8.00
CA CYS A 78 -8.90 8.31 -7.09
C CYS A 78 -7.63 7.69 -6.48
N GLU A 79 -6.68 7.30 -7.35
CA GLU A 79 -5.42 6.68 -6.95
C GLU A 79 -4.57 7.63 -6.09
N PHE A 80 -4.43 8.89 -6.50
CA PHE A 80 -3.66 9.89 -5.76
C PHE A 80 -4.22 10.15 -4.37
N VAL A 81 -5.54 10.38 -4.23
CA VAL A 81 -6.16 10.76 -2.95
C VAL A 81 -5.96 9.67 -1.91
N ILE A 82 -6.18 8.41 -2.29
CA ILE A 82 -6.06 7.29 -1.35
C ILE A 82 -4.59 6.93 -1.10
N ALA A 83 -3.71 6.94 -2.11
CA ALA A 83 -2.28 6.72 -1.89
C ALA A 83 -1.69 7.80 -0.98
N PHE A 84 -2.09 9.06 -1.16
CA PHE A 84 -1.73 10.17 -0.28
C PHE A 84 -2.25 9.96 1.14
N ALA A 85 -3.51 9.54 1.31
CA ALA A 85 -4.08 9.24 2.62
C ALA A 85 -3.33 8.09 3.30
N LEU A 86 -3.06 7.01 2.58
CA LEU A 86 -2.29 5.86 3.07
C LEU A 86 -0.91 6.28 3.54
N CYS A 87 -0.14 6.98 2.70
CA CYS A 87 1.19 7.46 3.04
C CYS A 87 1.13 8.40 4.24
N SER A 88 0.18 9.34 4.27
CA SER A 88 0.00 10.28 5.38
C SER A 88 -0.29 9.55 6.69
N VAL A 89 -1.16 8.54 6.68
CA VAL A 89 -1.48 7.75 7.87
C VAL A 89 -0.26 6.95 8.34
N VAL A 90 0.51 6.35 7.43
CA VAL A 90 1.76 5.67 7.80
C VAL A 90 2.72 6.65 8.48
N LEU A 91 2.97 7.81 7.87
CA LEU A 91 3.93 8.77 8.41
C LEU A 91 3.50 9.30 9.79
N HIS A 92 2.23 9.66 9.97
CA HIS A 92 1.77 10.22 11.23
C HIS A 92 1.61 9.18 12.34
N THR A 93 1.24 7.94 12.01
CA THR A 93 0.93 6.92 13.04
C THR A 93 2.09 5.97 13.34
N ALA A 94 2.98 5.71 12.38
CA ALA A 94 4.03 4.70 12.54
C ALA A 94 5.45 5.29 12.61
N THR A 95 5.67 6.49 12.08
CA THR A 95 7.03 7.06 11.97
C THR A 95 7.31 8.23 12.90
N THR A 96 6.28 8.85 13.48
CA THR A 96 6.43 10.07 14.30
C THR A 96 6.68 9.73 15.78
N GLU A 97 7.67 10.38 16.41
CA GLU A 97 8.04 10.14 17.81
C GLU A 97 6.88 10.37 18.79
N GLY A 98 6.04 11.38 18.53
CA GLY A 98 4.86 11.66 19.34
C GLY A 98 3.79 10.56 19.33
N GLN A 99 3.93 9.56 18.45
CA GLN A 99 3.07 8.37 18.39
C GLN A 99 3.86 7.07 18.69
N ALA A 100 5.08 7.16 19.22
CA ALA A 100 5.86 5.97 19.56
C ALA A 100 5.12 5.08 20.57
N GLY A 101 5.11 3.76 20.32
CA GLY A 101 4.48 2.78 21.19
C GLY A 101 2.95 2.71 21.13
N ASN A 102 2.31 3.44 20.21
CA ASN A 102 0.87 3.32 20.03
C ASN A 102 0.46 1.91 19.54
N SER A 103 -0.78 1.51 19.85
CA SER A 103 -1.32 0.20 19.43
C SER A 103 -2.25 0.28 18.21
N PHE A 104 -2.57 1.48 17.72
CA PHE A 104 -3.59 1.68 16.69
C PHE A 104 -3.02 1.83 15.27
N PHE A 105 -1.71 2.00 15.08
CA PHE A 105 -1.09 2.24 13.78
C PHE A 105 -1.50 1.19 12.72
N GLY A 106 -1.42 -0.10 13.06
CA GLY A 106 -1.76 -1.17 12.13
C GLY A 106 -3.24 -1.20 11.75
N LEU A 107 -4.12 -0.80 12.67
CA LEU A 107 -5.55 -0.63 12.43
C LEU A 107 -5.79 0.58 11.51
N ALA A 108 -5.20 1.73 11.82
CA ALA A 108 -5.36 2.96 11.04
C ALA A 108 -4.88 2.78 9.60
N ILE A 109 -3.70 2.19 9.40
CA ILE A 109 -3.14 1.90 8.07
C ILE A 109 -4.06 0.93 7.32
N GLY A 110 -4.48 -0.17 7.96
CA GLY A 110 -5.36 -1.17 7.34
C GLY A 110 -6.73 -0.62 6.96
N PHE A 111 -7.34 0.21 7.82
CA PHE A 111 -8.63 0.86 7.53
C PHE A 111 -8.53 1.90 6.42
N THR A 112 -7.36 2.53 6.24
CA THR A 112 -7.15 3.46 5.11
C THR A 112 -7.16 2.71 3.78
N VAL A 113 -6.48 1.56 3.69
CA VAL A 113 -6.53 0.69 2.51
C VAL A 113 -7.94 0.17 2.26
N LEU A 114 -8.63 -0.29 3.32
CA LEU A 114 -10.02 -0.76 3.21
C LEU A 114 -10.95 0.35 2.70
N SER A 115 -10.80 1.57 3.22
CA SER A 115 -11.59 2.73 2.79
C SER A 115 -11.37 3.00 1.30
N GLY A 116 -10.13 2.96 0.81
CA GLY A 116 -9.81 3.08 -0.60
C GLY A 116 -10.46 1.99 -1.46
N ALA A 117 -10.29 0.74 -1.06
CA ALA A 117 -10.85 -0.42 -1.76
C ALA A 117 -12.39 -0.34 -1.89
N VAL A 118 -13.09 0.07 -0.82
CA VAL A 118 -14.55 0.19 -0.82
C VAL A 118 -15.03 1.44 -1.55
N SER A 119 -14.32 2.57 -1.44
CA SER A 119 -14.78 3.85 -1.99
C SER A 119 -14.52 3.99 -3.48
N VAL A 120 -13.33 3.65 -3.95
CA VAL A 120 -12.94 3.89 -5.36
C VAL A 120 -12.37 2.65 -6.05
N GLY A 121 -12.31 1.49 -5.38
CA GLY A 121 -11.87 0.23 -5.99
C GLY A 121 -12.71 -0.20 -7.20
N ALA A 122 -14.02 0.05 -7.20
CA ALA A 122 -14.88 -0.21 -8.36
C ALA A 122 -14.69 0.78 -9.52
N ILE A 123 -14.01 1.91 -9.26
CA ILE A 123 -13.77 2.98 -10.24
C ILE A 123 -12.38 2.81 -10.86
N SER A 124 -11.35 2.72 -10.03
CA SER A 124 -9.94 2.68 -10.46
C SER A 124 -9.30 1.30 -10.47
N GLY A 125 -9.94 0.30 -9.85
CA GLY A 125 -9.34 -1.01 -9.59
C GLY A 125 -8.55 -1.07 -8.28
N GLY A 126 -8.32 0.07 -7.63
CA GLY A 126 -7.73 0.16 -6.29
C GLY A 126 -6.28 -0.29 -6.21
N ALA A 127 -5.39 0.38 -6.97
CA ALA A 127 -3.96 0.05 -6.95
C ALA A 127 -3.24 0.59 -5.70
N PHE A 128 -3.50 1.87 -5.39
CA PHE A 128 -2.94 2.81 -4.40
C PHE A 128 -1.48 2.61 -4.02
#